data_AF-A0A6B3HWJ3-F1
#
_entry.id   AF-A0A6B3HWJ3-F1
#
_cell.length_a   1.000
_cell.length_b   1.000
_cell.length_c   1.000
_cell.angle_alpha   90.00
_cell.angle_beta   90.00
_cell.angle_gamma   90.00
#
_symmetry.space_group_name_H-M   'P 1'
#
loop_
_entity.id
_entity.type
_entity.pdbx_description
1 polymer ?
#
loop_
_entity_poly.entity_id
_entity_poly.type
_entity_poly.pdbx_seq_one_letter_code
_entity_poly.pdbx_strand_id
1 'polypeptide(L)'
;YARAAAEIADPPQGFGVDELRLTDYVSANAAMAAAGHELWDTIPAVATPHGWTWHHVSGGRRMELVPVEVKALLRHHGGLATTDVDQDRRGTRPLQETRPAHFRLPKGAVAVSEQQIQGVEEDLGYRLPGAYRSFLKAAGG
;
A
#
# COMPACT_ATOMS: atom_id res chain seq x y z
N TYR A 1 -4.88 16.80 -5.30
CA TYR A 1 -6.03 16.04 -4.79
C TYR A 1 -5.55 14.96 -3.84
N ALA A 2 -5.01 15.37 -2.68
CA ALA A 2 -4.65 14.46 -1.61
C ALA A 2 -5.78 14.43 -0.59
N ARG A 3 -6.13 13.25 -0.08
CA ARG A 3 -7.19 13.10 0.93
C ARG A 3 -6.69 13.39 2.33
N ALA A 4 -5.41 13.13 2.58
CA ALA A 4 -4.71 13.44 3.82
C ALA A 4 -3.23 13.72 3.50
N ALA A 5 -2.52 14.34 4.44
CA ALA A 5 -1.08 14.56 4.34
C ALA A 5 -0.43 14.39 5.71
N ALA A 6 0.81 13.90 5.71
CA ALA A 6 1.60 13.69 6.91
C ALA A 6 3.02 14.24 6.69
N GLU A 7 3.57 14.90 7.70
CA GLU A 7 4.99 15.24 7.77
C GLU A 7 5.69 14.13 8.57
N ILE A 8 6.76 13.55 8.00
CA ILE A 8 7.49 12.45 8.60
C ILE A 8 8.88 12.91 9.01
N ALA A 9 9.41 12.31 10.07
CA ALA A 9 10.79 12.57 10.50
C ALA A 9 11.82 12.12 9.45
N ASP A 10 13.04 12.62 9.60
CA ASP A 10 14.17 12.16 8.80
C ASP A 10 14.48 10.68 9.06
N PRO A 11 14.98 9.96 8.03
CA PRO A 11 15.34 8.56 8.16
C PRO A 11 16.43 8.35 9.21
N PRO A 12 16.37 7.27 10.01
CA PRO A 12 17.53 6.82 10.77
C PRO A 12 18.69 6.47 9.83
N GLN A 13 19.92 6.69 10.30
CA GLN A 13 21.11 6.34 9.53
C GLN A 13 21.16 4.84 9.20
N GLY A 14 21.66 4.51 8.01
CA GLY A 14 21.88 3.13 7.56
C GLY A 14 20.64 2.38 7.11
N PHE A 15 19.53 3.08 6.85
CA PHE A 15 18.35 2.52 6.21
C PHE A 15 18.58 2.33 4.70
N GLY A 16 18.08 1.23 4.16
CA GLY A 16 17.84 1.10 2.72
C GLY A 16 16.53 1.77 2.29
N VAL A 17 16.35 1.97 0.99
CA VAL A 17 15.17 2.63 0.41
C VAL A 17 13.85 1.93 0.75
N ASP A 18 13.83 0.60 0.81
CA ASP A 18 12.62 -0.17 1.13
C ASP A 18 12.28 -0.12 2.64
N GLU A 19 13.29 -0.14 3.52
CA GLU A 19 13.12 0.05 4.96
C GLU A 19 12.54 1.43 5.27
N LEU A 20 13.07 2.47 4.60
CA LEU A 20 12.55 3.82 4.70
C LEU A 20 11.09 3.88 4.26
N ARG A 21 10.80 3.39 3.05
CA ARG A 21 9.45 3.44 2.48
C ARG A 21 8.43 2.78 3.40
N LEU A 22 8.74 1.62 3.95
CA LEU A 22 7.86 0.91 4.86
C LEU A 22 7.63 1.71 6.15
N THR A 23 8.70 2.22 6.74
CA THR A 23 8.64 2.99 7.99
C THR A 23 7.82 4.28 7.80
N ASP A 24 8.00 4.95 6.67
CA ASP A 24 7.25 6.15 6.30
C ASP A 24 5.75 5.87 6.19
N TYR A 25 5.36 4.79 5.49
CA TYR A 25 3.96 4.38 5.38
C TYR A 25 3.34 4.11 6.75
N VAL A 26 4.03 3.34 7.59
CA VAL A 26 3.56 3.01 8.95
C VAL A 26 3.43 4.28 9.80
N SER A 27 4.41 5.18 9.72
CA SER A 27 4.42 6.44 10.47
C SER A 27 3.29 7.37 10.02
N ALA A 28 3.05 7.50 8.71
CA ALA A 28 1.96 8.31 8.17
C ALA A 28 0.59 7.75 8.56
N ASN A 29 0.40 6.43 8.48
CA ASN A 29 -0.84 5.77 8.94
C ASN A 29 -1.06 6.05 10.44
N ALA A 30 -0.03 5.83 11.27
CA ALA A 30 -0.12 6.03 12.71
C ALA A 30 -0.42 7.49 13.07
N ALA A 31 0.17 8.45 12.36
CA ALA A 31 -0.10 9.87 12.54
C ALA A 31 -1.55 10.22 12.22
N MET A 32 -2.11 9.71 11.12
CA MET A 32 -3.51 9.95 10.75
C MET A 32 -4.49 9.30 11.72
N ALA A 33 -4.21 8.07 12.15
CA ALA A 33 -5.00 7.38 13.16
C ALA A 33 -4.98 8.12 14.50
N ALA A 34 -3.81 8.59 14.96
CA ALA A 34 -3.67 9.37 16.18
C ALA A 34 -4.38 10.73 16.11
N ALA A 35 -4.46 11.32 14.91
CA ALA A 35 -5.21 12.54 14.65
C ALA A 35 -6.74 12.31 14.57
N GLY A 36 -7.22 11.07 14.68
CA GLY A 36 -8.65 10.75 14.60
C GLY A 36 -9.24 10.93 13.19
N HIS A 37 -8.43 10.72 12.16
CA HIS A 37 -8.89 10.86 10.78
C HIS A 37 -9.86 9.72 10.41
N GLU A 38 -11.06 10.06 9.93
CA GLU A 38 -12.19 9.13 9.70
C GLU A 38 -11.85 7.86 8.89
N LEU A 39 -10.94 7.95 7.93
CA LEU A 39 -10.49 6.80 7.13
C LEU A 39 -9.79 5.70 7.95
N TRP A 40 -9.35 6.01 9.17
CA TRP A 40 -8.70 5.06 10.09
C TRP A 40 -9.64 4.53 11.19
N ASP A 41 -10.90 4.96 11.26
CA ASP A 41 -11.81 4.63 12.37
C ASP A 41 -12.08 3.12 12.52
N THR A 42 -11.98 2.36 11.43
CA THR A 42 -12.33 0.93 11.40
C THR A 42 -11.16 0.01 11.01
N ILE A 43 -9.95 0.54 10.89
CA ILE A 43 -8.76 -0.22 10.48
C ILE A 43 -7.62 -0.07 11.49
N PRO A 44 -6.65 -0.99 11.55
CA PRO A 44 -5.49 -0.83 12.42
C PRO A 44 -4.75 0.48 12.14
N ALA A 45 -4.21 1.11 13.18
CA ALA A 45 -3.51 2.40 13.09
C ALA A 45 -2.30 2.38 12.13
N VAL A 46 -1.72 1.21 11.86
CA VAL A 46 -0.57 1.04 10.96
C VAL A 46 -0.97 0.61 9.54
N ALA A 47 -2.25 0.35 9.28
CA ALA A 47 -2.76 -0.06 7.98
C ALA A 47 -3.08 1.17 7.12
N THR A 48 -2.85 1.07 5.81
CA THR A 48 -3.31 2.09 4.85
C THR A 48 -4.74 1.74 4.43
N PRO A 49 -5.68 2.70 4.39
CA PRO A 49 -7.04 2.48 3.94
C PRO A 49 -7.11 1.89 2.53
N HIS A 50 -8.06 0.98 2.31
CA HIS A 50 -8.22 0.31 1.01
C HIS A 50 -8.51 1.32 -0.11
N GLY A 51 -7.90 1.14 -1.28
CA GLY A 51 -8.01 2.07 -2.41
C GLY A 51 -7.11 3.31 -2.31
N TRP A 52 -6.36 3.48 -1.21
CA TRP A 52 -5.45 4.60 -1.01
C TRP A 52 -4.00 4.14 -0.88
N THR A 53 -3.06 5.04 -1.20
CA THR A 53 -1.63 4.81 -1.01
C THR A 53 -0.92 6.14 -0.73
N TRP A 54 0.22 6.06 -0.04
CA TRP A 54 1.03 7.23 0.23
C TRP A 54 1.96 7.56 -0.94
N HIS A 55 2.06 8.84 -1.26
CA HIS A 55 2.99 9.39 -2.23
C HIS A 55 4.02 10.26 -1.51
N HIS A 56 5.30 9.96 -1.67
CA HIS A 56 6.40 10.82 -1.22
C HIS A 56 6.49 12.07 -2.09
N VAL A 57 6.23 13.24 -1.50
CA VAL A 57 6.41 14.52 -2.19
C VAL A 57 7.91 14.82 -2.32
N SER A 58 8.33 15.33 -3.48
CA SER A 58 9.73 15.74 -3.71
C SER A 58 10.13 16.94 -2.86
N GLY A 59 11.41 17.02 -2.47
CA GLY A 59 11.97 18.21 -1.82
C GLY A 59 11.65 18.35 -0.34
N GLY A 60 11.29 17.25 0.34
CA GLY A 60 11.05 17.22 1.78
C GLY A 60 10.62 15.84 2.28
N ARG A 61 10.05 15.81 3.48
CA ARG A 61 9.58 14.59 4.16
C ARG A 61 8.05 14.53 4.28
N ARG A 62 7.37 15.21 3.36
CA ARG A 62 5.91 15.21 3.26
C ARG A 62 5.41 14.00 2.49
N MET A 63 4.35 13.38 2.99
CA MET A 63 3.60 12.33 2.32
C MET A 63 2.17 12.78 2.05
N GLU A 64 1.63 12.40 0.89
CA GLU A 64 0.26 12.66 0.50
C GLU A 64 -0.51 11.36 0.26
N LEU A 65 -1.69 11.23 0.86
CA LEU A 65 -2.58 10.10 0.64
C LEU A 65 -3.35 10.33 -0.65
N VAL A 66 -3.10 9.50 -1.65
CA VAL A 66 -3.71 9.58 -2.98
C VAL A 66 -4.41 8.27 -3.33
N PRO A 67 -5.41 8.28 -4.23
CA PRO A 67 -5.99 7.04 -4.75
C PRO A 67 -4.91 6.18 -5.42
N VAL A 68 -5.00 4.86 -5.27
CA VAL A 68 -4.03 3.91 -5.85
C VAL A 68 -3.93 4.08 -7.37
N GLU A 69 -5.06 4.34 -8.03
CA GLU A 69 -5.14 4.54 -9.47
C GLU A 69 -4.36 5.79 -9.90
N VAL A 70 -4.43 6.87 -9.09
CA VAL A 70 -3.63 8.07 -9.33
C VAL A 70 -2.14 7.75 -9.17
N LYS A 71 -1.75 7.02 -8.12
CA LYS A 71 -0.33 6.64 -7.94
C LYS A 71 0.17 5.73 -9.07
N ALA A 72 -0.66 4.85 -9.61
CA ALA A 72 -0.30 4.00 -10.74
C ALA A 72 0.01 4.80 -12.02
N LEU A 73 -0.66 5.95 -12.22
CA LEU A 73 -0.35 6.88 -13.30
C LEU A 73 0.98 7.64 -13.07
N LEU A 74 1.32 7.88 -11.80
CA LEU A 74 2.59 8.49 -11.40
C LEU A 74 3.71 7.46 -11.42
N ARG A 75 4.28 7.22 -12.61
CA ARG A 75 5.35 6.23 -12.86
C ARG A 75 6.69 6.49 -12.14
N HIS A 76 6.77 7.50 -11.27
CA HIS A 76 7.97 7.87 -10.53
C HIS A 76 7.85 7.55 -9.03
N HIS A 77 8.99 7.28 -8.39
CA HIS A 77 9.08 7.00 -6.95
C HIS A 77 8.86 8.24 -6.07
N GLY A 78 8.64 9.41 -6.66
CA GLY A 78 8.43 10.66 -5.91
C GLY A 78 9.70 11.09 -5.16
N GLY A 79 9.54 11.74 -4.02
CA GLY A 79 10.63 12.19 -3.15
C GLY A 79 11.51 11.06 -2.59
N LEU A 80 11.06 9.80 -2.69
CA LEU A 80 11.86 8.64 -2.27
C LEU A 80 13.14 8.50 -3.12
N ALA A 81 13.07 8.83 -4.42
CA ALA A 81 14.20 8.71 -5.35
C ALA A 81 15.37 9.66 -5.03
N THR A 82 15.11 10.71 -4.26
CA THR A 82 16.10 11.74 -3.90
C THR A 82 16.38 11.77 -2.40
N THR A 83 15.88 10.81 -1.64
CA THR A 83 16.12 10.75 -0.19
C THR A 83 17.53 10.24 0.10
N ASP A 84 18.17 10.80 1.13
CA ASP A 84 19.52 10.43 1.58
C ASP A 84 19.52 9.10 2.36
N VAL A 85 19.33 8.01 1.62
CA VAL A 85 19.42 6.63 2.07
C VAL A 85 20.17 5.80 1.03
N ASP A 86 20.56 4.58 1.40
CA ASP A 86 21.13 3.64 0.44
C ASP A 86 20.04 3.20 -0.56
N GLN A 87 20.11 3.75 -1.77
CA GLN A 87 19.15 3.52 -2.86
C GLN A 87 19.30 2.11 -3.47
N ASP A 88 20.47 1.48 -3.31
CA ASP A 88 20.79 0.17 -3.85
C ASP A 88 20.45 -0.96 -2.86
N ARG A 89 20.30 -0.63 -1.58
CA ARG A 89 19.86 -1.59 -0.56
C ARG A 89 18.35 -1.82 -0.61
N ARG A 90 17.98 -2.99 -1.11
CA ARG A 90 16.58 -3.45 -1.25
C ARG A 90 16.18 -4.42 -0.13
N GLY A 91 14.87 -4.51 0.08
CA GLY A 91 14.24 -5.34 1.10
C GLY A 91 14.31 -4.72 2.50
N THR A 92 13.61 -5.35 3.44
CA THR A 92 13.68 -5.03 4.86
C THR A 92 14.66 -5.98 5.56
N ARG A 93 15.10 -5.62 6.77
CA ARG A 93 15.77 -6.60 7.64
C ARG A 93 14.94 -7.88 7.74
N PRO A 94 15.57 -9.07 7.74
CA PRO A 94 14.87 -10.32 7.96
C PRO A 94 14.07 -10.25 9.25
N LEU A 95 12.82 -10.74 9.20
CA LEU A 95 12.01 -10.89 10.40
C LEU A 95 12.71 -11.86 11.36
N GLN A 96 12.77 -11.51 12.65
CA GLN A 96 13.30 -12.42 13.67
C GLN A 96 12.46 -13.71 13.77
N GLU A 97 11.15 -13.61 13.50
CA GLU A 97 10.25 -14.75 13.39
C GLU A 97 9.52 -14.73 12.03
N THR A 98 9.59 -15.84 11.30
CA THR A 98 8.83 -16.04 10.07
C THR A 98 7.54 -16.79 10.39
N ARG A 99 6.41 -16.08 10.37
CA ARG A 99 5.06 -16.68 10.44
C ARG A 99 4.32 -16.42 9.14
N PRO A 100 3.51 -17.37 8.64
CA PRO A 100 2.65 -17.12 7.49
C PRO A 100 1.73 -15.93 7.74
N ALA A 101 1.66 -15.01 6.77
CA ALA A 101 0.69 -13.92 6.80
C ALA A 101 -0.71 -14.48 6.49
N HIS A 102 -1.68 -14.23 7.38
CA HIS A 102 -3.07 -14.63 7.18
C HIS A 102 -3.90 -13.45 6.67
N PHE A 103 -4.39 -13.53 5.45
CA PHE A 103 -5.32 -12.57 4.89
C PHE A 103 -6.74 -12.92 5.35
N ARG A 104 -7.42 -11.98 6.04
CA ARG A 104 -8.84 -12.13 6.37
C ARG A 104 -9.65 -11.76 5.13
N LEU A 105 -10.48 -12.69 4.68
CA LEU A 105 -11.46 -12.41 3.65
C LEU A 105 -12.56 -11.49 4.22
N PRO A 106 -13.12 -10.55 3.42
CA PRO A 106 -14.29 -9.78 3.81
C PRO A 106 -15.40 -10.73 4.28
N LYS A 107 -15.93 -10.49 5.48
CA LYS A 107 -17.05 -11.30 5.99
C LYS A 107 -18.31 -10.94 5.20
N GLY A 108 -18.70 -11.79 4.25
CA GLY A 108 -20.05 -11.82 3.68
C GLY A 108 -20.26 -11.12 2.34
N ALA A 109 -19.21 -10.57 1.69
CA ALA A 109 -19.32 -10.00 0.35
C ALA A 109 -18.35 -10.69 -0.61
N VAL A 110 -18.87 -11.13 -1.76
CA VAL A 110 -18.03 -11.49 -2.91
C VAL A 110 -17.38 -10.21 -3.40
N ALA A 111 -16.05 -10.12 -3.30
CA ALA A 111 -15.31 -8.91 -3.65
C ALA A 111 -15.31 -8.66 -5.17
N VAL A 112 -15.27 -9.73 -5.98
CA VAL A 112 -15.43 -9.70 -7.44
C VAL A 112 -16.42 -10.76 -7.87
N SER A 113 -17.50 -10.34 -8.52
CA SER A 113 -18.54 -11.24 -9.00
C SER A 113 -18.04 -12.18 -10.11
N GLU A 114 -18.72 -13.30 -10.29
CA GLU A 114 -18.43 -14.24 -11.38
C GLU A 114 -18.53 -13.56 -12.76
N GLN A 115 -19.48 -12.64 -12.94
CA GLN A 115 -19.68 -11.89 -14.18
C GLN A 115 -18.50 -10.98 -14.49
N GLN A 116 -17.97 -10.27 -13.49
CA GLN A 116 -16.79 -9.42 -13.65
C GLN A 116 -15.55 -10.24 -14.02
N ILE A 117 -15.36 -11.42 -13.41
CA ILE A 117 -14.23 -12.30 -13.76
C ILE A 117 -14.35 -12.81 -15.18
N GLN A 118 -15.55 -13.20 -15.62
CA GLN A 118 -15.76 -13.64 -16.99
C GLN A 118 -15.44 -12.55 -18.00
N GLY A 119 -15.87 -11.30 -17.76
CA GLY A 119 -15.50 -10.17 -18.61
C GLY A 119 -13.99 -9.97 -18.73
N VAL A 120 -13.25 -10.07 -17.61
CA VAL A 120 -11.77 -9.98 -17.64
C VAL A 120 -11.14 -11.13 -18.43
N GLU A 121 -11.64 -12.36 -18.28
CA GLU A 121 -11.13 -13.51 -19.04
C GLU A 121 -11.42 -13.42 -20.54
N GLU A 122 -12.56 -12.84 -20.92
CA GLU A 122 -12.90 -12.54 -22.30
C GLU A 122 -11.94 -11.51 -22.89
N ASP A 123 -11.69 -10.40 -22.18
CA ASP A 123 -10.75 -9.36 -22.60
C ASP A 123 -9.30 -9.87 -22.71
N LEU A 124 -8.90 -10.79 -21.82
CA LEU A 124 -7.58 -11.41 -21.84
C LEU A 124 -7.44 -12.51 -22.90
N GLY A 125 -8.55 -13.09 -23.38
CA GLY A 125 -8.55 -14.22 -24.31
C GLY A 125 -8.14 -15.56 -23.70
N TYR A 126 -8.07 -15.67 -22.37
CA TYR A 126 -7.77 -16.92 -21.67
C TYR A 126 -8.37 -16.95 -20.25
N ARG A 127 -8.54 -18.17 -19.73
CA ARG A 127 -9.05 -18.42 -18.38
C ARG A 127 -7.96 -18.19 -17.33
N LEU A 128 -8.31 -17.50 -16.25
CA LEU A 128 -7.41 -17.31 -15.12
C LEU A 128 -7.18 -18.66 -14.39
N PRO A 129 -5.98 -18.88 -13.81
CA PRO A 129 -5.74 -20.05 -12.96
C PRO A 129 -6.76 -20.14 -11.82
N GLY A 130 -7.25 -21.35 -11.52
CA GLY A 130 -8.36 -21.54 -10.56
C GLY A 130 -8.09 -20.98 -9.15
N ALA A 131 -6.83 -21.06 -8.69
CA ALA A 131 -6.42 -20.47 -7.42
C ALA A 131 -6.52 -18.93 -7.44
N TYR A 132 -6.07 -18.29 -8.53
CA TYR A 132 -6.14 -16.84 -8.70
C TYR A 132 -7.59 -16.36 -8.85
N ARG A 133 -8.43 -17.12 -9.57
CA ARG A 133 -9.87 -16.86 -9.68
C ARG A 133 -10.55 -16.86 -8.31
N SER A 134 -10.24 -17.86 -7.50
CA SER A 134 -10.79 -18.01 -6.14
C SER A 134 -10.33 -16.87 -5.23
N PHE A 135 -9.06 -16.47 -5.35
CA PHE A 135 -8.53 -15.31 -4.65
C PHE A 135 -9.26 -14.02 -5.03
N LEU A 136 -9.42 -13.71 -6.32
CA LEU A 136 -10.11 -12.48 -6.76
C LEU A 136 -11.55 -12.41 -6.26
N LYS A 137 -12.30 -13.51 -6.37
CA LYS A 137 -13.69 -13.57 -5.84
C LYS A 137 -13.76 -13.27 -4.36
N ALA A 138 -12.78 -13.76 -3.62
CA ALA A 138 -12.76 -13.69 -2.18
C ALA A 138 -12.18 -12.35 -1.68
N ALA A 139 -11.19 -11.78 -2.37
CA ALA A 139 -10.35 -10.73 -1.83
C ALA A 139 -10.33 -9.42 -2.65
N GLY A 140 -10.80 -9.39 -3.90
CA GLY A 140 -10.85 -8.14 -4.68
C GLY A 140 -9.58 -7.83 -5.49
N GLY A 141 -8.47 -8.48 -5.14
CA GLY A 141 -7.12 -8.12 -5.62
C GLY A 141 -6.24 -7.67 -4.48
#